data_AF-A0A7P0TA50-F1
#
_entry.id   AF-A0A7P0TA50-F1
#
_cell.length_a   1.000
_cell.length_b   1.000
_cell.length_c   1.000
_cell.angle_alpha   90.00
_cell.angle_beta   90.00
_cell.angle_gamma   90.00
#
_symmetry.space_group_name_H-M   'P 1'
#
loop_
_entity.id
_entity.type
_entity.pdbx_description
1 polymer ?
#
loop_
_entity_poly.entity_id
_entity_poly.type
_entity_poly.pdbx_seq_one_letter_code
_entity_poly.pdbx_strand_id
1 'polypeptide(L)'
;MDLYSTPAAALDRFVARRLQPRKEFVEKARRALGALAAALRERGGRLGAAAPRVLKTVKGGSSGRGTALKGGCDSELVIFLDCFKSYVDQRARRAEILSEMRASLESWWQNPVPGLRLTFPEQSVPGALQFRLTSVDLEDWMDVSLVPAFNVLGQAGSGVKPKPQVYSTLLNSGCQGGEHAACFTELRRNFVNIRPAKLKNLILLVKHWYHQVCLQGLWKETLPPVYALELLTIFAWEQGCKKDAFSLAEGLRTVLGLIQQHQHLCVFWTVNYGFEDPAVGQFLQRQLKRPRPVILDPADPTWDLGNGAAWHWDLLAQEAASCYDHPCFLRGMGDPVQSWKGPGLPRAGCSGLGHPIQLDPNQKTPENSKSLNAVYPRAGSKPPSCPAPGPTGAASIVPSVPGMALDLSQIPTKELDRFIQDHLKPSPQFQEQVKKAIDIILRCLHENCVHKASRVSKGGSFGRGTDLRDGCDVELIIFLNCFTDYKDQGPRRAEILDEMRAQLESWWQDQVPSLSLQFPEQNVPEALQFQLVSTALKSWTDVSLLPAFDAVGLLEAPHQWLPGGRA
;
A
#
# COMPACT_ATOMS: atom_id res chain seq x y z
N MET A 1 7.46 -21.69 -19.54
CA MET A 1 7.53 -21.16 -18.15
C MET A 1 6.62 -21.99 -17.25
N ASP A 2 6.99 -22.27 -16.00
CA ASP A 2 6.09 -22.94 -15.01
C ASP A 2 4.75 -22.17 -14.86
N LEU A 3 4.82 -20.83 -14.98
CA LEU A 3 3.65 -19.95 -15.08
C LEU A 3 2.72 -20.33 -16.24
N TYR A 4 3.25 -20.53 -17.44
CA TYR A 4 2.45 -20.80 -18.63
C TYR A 4 1.72 -22.15 -18.53
N SER A 5 2.36 -23.16 -17.95
CA SER A 5 1.73 -24.47 -17.70
C SER A 5 0.70 -24.44 -16.57
N THR A 6 0.64 -23.38 -15.77
CA THR A 6 -0.30 -23.25 -14.64
C THR A 6 -1.67 -22.81 -15.13
N PRO A 7 -2.77 -23.55 -14.89
CA PRO A 7 -4.11 -23.14 -15.29
C PRO A 7 -4.54 -21.81 -14.66
N ALA A 8 -5.34 -21.02 -15.37
CA ALA A 8 -5.85 -19.71 -14.90
C ALA A 8 -6.44 -19.75 -13.48
N ALA A 9 -7.18 -20.81 -13.15
CA ALA A 9 -7.81 -21.00 -11.83
C ALA A 9 -6.82 -21.32 -10.70
N ALA A 10 -5.58 -21.71 -11.02
CA ALA A 10 -4.54 -22.07 -10.06
C ALA A 10 -3.50 -20.96 -9.83
N LEU A 11 -3.64 -19.81 -10.51
CA LEU A 11 -2.68 -18.71 -10.40
C LEU A 11 -2.56 -18.15 -8.97
N ASP A 12 -3.65 -18.06 -8.21
CA ASP A 12 -3.58 -17.63 -6.80
C ASP A 12 -2.69 -18.57 -5.96
N ARG A 13 -2.82 -19.89 -6.17
CA ARG A 13 -1.98 -20.90 -5.52
C ARG A 13 -0.53 -20.83 -5.99
N PHE A 14 -0.30 -20.55 -7.28
CA PHE A 14 1.04 -20.34 -7.82
C PHE A 14 1.73 -19.15 -7.16
N VAL A 15 1.06 -18.00 -7.06
CA VAL A 15 1.60 -16.83 -6.36
C VAL A 15 1.97 -17.15 -4.92
N ALA A 16 1.04 -17.77 -4.16
CA ALA A 16 1.26 -18.10 -2.76
C ALA A 16 2.43 -19.07 -2.54
N ARG A 17 2.61 -20.07 -3.42
CA ARG A 17 3.64 -21.11 -3.23
C ARG A 17 5.00 -20.76 -3.83
N ARG A 18 5.03 -20.01 -4.93
CA ARG A 18 6.23 -19.78 -5.74
C ARG A 18 6.77 -18.36 -5.64
N LEU A 19 5.91 -17.36 -5.49
CA LEU A 19 6.31 -15.96 -5.66
C LEU A 19 6.42 -15.18 -4.35
N GLN A 20 5.60 -15.52 -3.35
CA GLN A 20 5.64 -14.82 -2.06
C GLN A 20 6.98 -15.05 -1.33
N PRO A 21 7.66 -13.99 -0.87
CA PRO A 21 8.94 -14.11 -0.16
C PRO A 21 8.84 -14.99 1.08
N ARG A 22 9.93 -15.69 1.40
CA ARG A 22 10.01 -16.44 2.66
C ARG A 22 10.03 -15.51 3.85
N LYS A 23 9.15 -15.77 4.82
CA LYS A 23 9.00 -14.94 6.02
C LYS A 23 10.32 -14.85 6.79
N GLU A 24 11.03 -15.96 6.93
CA GLU A 24 12.29 -16.05 7.67
C GLU A 24 13.37 -15.16 7.03
N PHE A 25 13.48 -15.19 5.70
CA PHE A 25 14.42 -14.34 4.96
C PHE A 25 14.06 -12.87 5.09
N VAL A 26 12.78 -12.51 4.89
CA VAL A 26 12.29 -11.13 5.02
C VAL A 26 12.57 -10.57 6.41
N GLU A 27 12.35 -11.35 7.47
CA GLU A 27 12.63 -10.93 8.84
C GLU A 27 14.11 -10.69 9.09
N LYS A 28 14.99 -11.60 8.63
CA LYS A 28 16.45 -11.45 8.73
C LYS A 28 16.94 -10.22 7.98
N ALA A 29 16.53 -10.05 6.71
CA ALA A 29 16.90 -8.89 5.90
C ALA A 29 16.40 -7.59 6.51
N ARG A 30 15.17 -7.57 7.04
CA ARG A 30 14.60 -6.39 7.73
C ARG A 30 15.41 -6.02 8.97
N ARG A 31 15.83 -7.00 9.78
CA ARG A 31 16.69 -6.79 10.96
C ARG A 31 18.06 -6.28 10.54
N ALA A 32 18.68 -6.87 9.52
CA ALA A 32 19.97 -6.44 8.99
C ALA A 32 19.95 -4.98 8.52
N LEU A 33 18.97 -4.61 7.69
CA LEU A 33 18.83 -3.22 7.23
C LEU A 33 18.48 -2.25 8.37
N GLY A 34 17.79 -2.73 9.41
CA GLY A 34 17.53 -1.96 10.63
C GLY A 34 18.81 -1.69 11.42
N ALA A 35 19.65 -2.70 11.62
CA ALA A 35 20.94 -2.58 12.29
C ALA A 35 21.91 -1.68 11.51
N LEU A 36 21.96 -1.81 10.18
CA LEU A 36 22.72 -0.91 9.32
C LEU A 36 22.25 0.54 9.45
N ALA A 37 20.94 0.77 9.41
CA ALA A 37 20.38 2.10 9.60
C ALA A 37 20.71 2.70 10.98
N ALA A 38 20.72 1.89 12.04
CA ALA A 38 21.13 2.31 13.38
C ALA A 38 22.62 2.70 13.41
N ALA A 39 23.50 1.86 12.85
CA ALA A 39 24.94 2.13 12.80
C ALA A 39 25.26 3.43 12.03
N LEU A 40 24.56 3.69 10.92
CA LEU A 40 24.70 4.94 10.16
C LEU A 40 24.25 6.17 10.97
N ARG A 41 23.19 6.04 11.78
CA ARG A 41 22.70 7.14 12.64
C ARG A 41 23.64 7.44 13.80
N GLU A 42 24.16 6.41 14.47
CA GLU A 42 25.04 6.55 15.64
C GLU A 42 26.38 7.22 15.29
N ARG A 43 26.92 6.98 14.09
CA ARG A 43 28.17 7.61 13.63
C ARG A 43 28.02 9.12 13.44
N GLY A 44 26.89 9.58 12.89
CA GLY A 44 26.60 11.01 12.69
C GLY A 44 26.20 11.76 13.98
N GLY A 45 26.08 11.07 15.11
CA GLY A 45 25.73 11.65 16.41
C GLY A 45 26.91 11.86 17.36
N ARG A 46 28.13 11.44 17.00
CA ARG A 46 29.31 11.61 17.85
C ARG A 46 29.79 13.06 17.83
N LEU A 47 29.81 13.71 19.00
CA LEU A 47 30.32 15.08 19.16
C LEU A 47 31.77 15.17 18.62
N GLY A 48 32.00 15.99 17.60
CA GLY A 48 33.33 16.22 17.00
C GLY A 48 33.68 15.37 15.76
N ALA A 49 32.79 14.49 15.28
CA ALA A 49 32.99 13.81 14.00
C ALA A 49 32.54 14.71 12.83
N ALA A 50 33.37 14.86 11.79
CA ALA A 50 33.05 15.61 10.57
C ALA A 50 31.96 14.96 9.67
N ALA A 51 31.31 13.89 10.14
CA ALA A 51 30.35 13.11 9.38
C ALA A 51 28.94 13.73 9.42
N PRO A 52 28.19 13.72 8.32
CA PRO A 52 26.85 14.29 8.27
C PRO A 52 25.86 13.51 9.14
N ARG A 53 24.91 14.22 9.75
CA ARG A 53 23.88 13.61 10.59
C ARG A 53 22.80 12.98 9.71
N VAL A 54 22.43 11.74 10.05
CA VAL A 54 21.28 11.06 9.44
C VAL A 54 19.98 11.62 10.03
N LEU A 55 19.18 12.28 9.20
CA LEU A 55 17.86 12.80 9.57
C LEU A 55 16.81 11.70 9.61
N LYS A 56 16.81 10.83 8.60
CA LYS A 56 15.78 9.82 8.36
C LYS A 56 16.33 8.69 7.49
N THR A 57 15.79 7.49 7.65
CA THR A 57 16.13 6.34 6.81
C THR A 57 14.84 5.69 6.31
N VAL A 58 14.71 5.50 5.00
CA VAL A 58 13.50 4.97 4.37
C VAL A 58 13.84 3.77 3.51
N LYS A 59 12.98 2.74 3.56
CA LYS A 59 13.09 1.55 2.70
C LYS A 59 12.23 1.75 1.46
N GLY A 60 12.88 1.86 0.30
CA GLY A 60 12.31 1.79 -1.04
C GLY A 60 12.59 0.44 -1.70
N GLY A 61 12.74 0.42 -3.03
CA GLY A 61 12.87 -0.82 -3.80
C GLY A 61 11.61 -1.69 -3.72
N SER A 62 11.64 -2.86 -4.34
CA SER A 62 10.52 -3.79 -4.28
C SER A 62 10.22 -4.28 -2.86
N SER A 63 11.25 -4.42 -2.02
CA SER A 63 11.08 -4.70 -0.59
C SER A 63 10.23 -3.64 0.12
N GLY A 64 10.58 -2.35 -0.04
CA GLY A 64 9.85 -1.24 0.57
C GLY A 64 8.44 -1.06 0.02
N ARG A 65 8.27 -1.28 -1.30
CA ARG A 65 6.97 -1.24 -1.99
C ARG A 65 6.07 -2.44 -1.69
N GLY A 66 6.60 -3.47 -1.03
CA GLY A 66 5.86 -4.69 -0.70
C GLY A 66 5.58 -5.58 -1.91
N THR A 67 6.45 -5.52 -2.92
CA THR A 67 6.37 -6.26 -4.20
C THR A 67 7.62 -7.12 -4.45
N ALA A 68 8.36 -7.48 -3.39
CA ALA A 68 9.50 -8.38 -3.47
C ALA A 68 9.07 -9.79 -3.86
N LEU A 69 9.87 -10.46 -4.69
CA LEU A 69 9.69 -11.85 -5.08
C LEU A 69 10.53 -12.77 -4.19
N LYS A 70 10.10 -14.03 -4.07
CA LYS A 70 10.92 -15.13 -3.55
C LYS A 70 12.10 -15.42 -4.48
N GLY A 71 13.25 -15.81 -3.91
CA GLY A 71 14.41 -16.20 -4.71
C GLY A 71 15.05 -15.05 -5.48
N GLY A 72 15.09 -13.86 -4.86
CA GLY A 72 15.75 -12.68 -5.39
C GLY A 72 14.85 -11.45 -5.39
N CYS A 73 15.29 -10.38 -4.73
CA CYS A 73 14.59 -9.10 -4.71
C CYS A 73 15.56 -7.92 -4.60
N ASP A 74 15.06 -6.71 -4.88
CA ASP A 74 15.76 -5.45 -4.67
C ASP A 74 15.21 -4.70 -3.45
N SER A 75 16.09 -3.94 -2.79
CA SER A 75 15.77 -3.02 -1.71
C SER A 75 16.57 -1.74 -1.87
N GLU A 76 15.93 -0.60 -1.73
CA GLU A 76 16.60 0.70 -1.72
C GLU A 76 16.58 1.20 -0.28
N LEU A 77 17.74 1.50 0.31
CA LEU A 77 17.83 2.12 1.62
C LEU A 77 18.24 3.57 1.44
N VAL A 78 17.27 4.48 1.51
CA VAL A 78 17.49 5.91 1.35
C VAL A 78 17.89 6.51 2.70
N ILE A 79 19.04 7.19 2.72
CA ILE A 79 19.59 7.86 3.89
C ILE A 79 19.50 9.36 3.67
N PHE A 80 18.59 9.99 4.40
CA PHE A 80 18.42 11.44 4.37
C PHE A 80 19.46 12.10 5.27
N LEU A 81 20.29 12.96 4.70
CA LEU A 81 21.39 13.62 5.41
C LEU A 81 21.11 15.11 5.61
N ASP A 82 21.52 15.63 6.76
CA ASP A 82 21.36 17.04 7.10
C ASP A 82 22.28 17.95 6.28
N CYS A 83 23.39 17.43 5.77
CA CYS A 83 24.34 18.20 4.98
C CYS A 83 23.85 18.60 3.59
N PHE A 84 22.76 17.99 3.10
CA PHE A 84 22.11 18.41 1.85
C PHE A 84 21.01 19.43 2.17
N LYS A 85 21.12 20.62 1.58
CA LYS A 85 20.14 21.70 1.67
C LYS A 85 19.39 21.93 0.36
N SER A 86 19.89 21.35 -0.73
CA SER A 86 19.30 21.43 -2.07
C SER A 86 19.47 20.11 -2.85
N TYR A 87 18.80 20.02 -4.00
CA TYR A 87 18.98 18.90 -4.94
C TYR A 87 20.42 18.84 -5.48
N VAL A 88 21.03 19.98 -5.80
CA VAL A 88 22.37 20.04 -6.40
C VAL A 88 23.47 19.61 -5.42
N ASP A 89 23.26 19.79 -4.12
CA ASP A 89 24.22 19.35 -3.09
C ASP A 89 24.44 17.83 -3.13
N GLN A 90 23.39 17.05 -3.42
CA GLN A 90 23.51 15.60 -3.57
C GLN A 90 24.47 15.21 -4.67
N ARG A 91 24.46 15.95 -5.78
CA ARG A 91 25.33 15.68 -6.93
C ARG A 91 26.78 16.04 -6.61
N ALA A 92 26.99 17.19 -5.97
CA ALA A 92 28.31 17.70 -5.65
C ALA A 92 29.07 16.82 -4.63
N ARG A 93 28.37 16.35 -3.58
CA ARG A 93 29.01 15.63 -2.45
C ARG A 93 28.81 14.12 -2.49
N ARG A 94 28.22 13.58 -3.56
CA ARG A 94 27.80 12.18 -3.66
C ARG A 94 28.92 11.18 -3.40
N ALA A 95 30.05 11.39 -4.09
CA ALA A 95 31.17 10.44 -4.06
C ALA A 95 31.83 10.37 -2.68
N GLU A 96 32.03 11.53 -2.05
CA GLU A 96 32.52 11.67 -0.67
C GLU A 96 31.63 10.87 0.29
N ILE A 97 30.32 11.14 0.28
CA ILE A 97 29.35 10.50 1.17
C ILE A 97 29.27 8.98 0.93
N LEU A 98 29.28 8.52 -0.32
CA LEU A 98 29.24 7.09 -0.61
C LEU A 98 30.51 6.37 -0.14
N SER A 99 31.67 7.01 -0.22
CA SER A 99 32.92 6.49 0.32
C SER A 99 32.84 6.32 1.86
N GLU A 100 32.28 7.30 2.56
CA GLU A 100 32.07 7.20 4.01
C GLU A 100 31.04 6.11 4.39
N MET A 101 29.97 6.00 3.61
CA MET A 101 28.96 4.95 3.78
C MET A 101 29.56 3.57 3.54
N ARG A 102 30.47 3.42 2.58
CA ARG A 102 31.20 2.18 2.31
C ARG A 102 32.00 1.73 3.53
N ALA A 103 32.81 2.63 4.09
CA ALA A 103 33.56 2.33 5.31
C ALA A 103 32.64 1.98 6.49
N SER A 104 31.49 2.66 6.61
CA SER A 104 30.49 2.37 7.64
C SER A 104 29.87 0.99 7.48
N LEU A 105 29.57 0.58 6.24
CA LEU A 105 29.01 -0.72 5.91
C LEU A 105 29.99 -1.85 6.24
N GLU A 106 31.27 -1.68 5.93
CA GLU A 106 32.34 -2.64 6.23
C GLU A 106 32.58 -2.77 7.75
N SER A 107 32.51 -1.66 8.49
CA SER A 107 32.58 -1.67 9.95
C SER A 107 31.36 -2.34 10.59
N TRP A 108 30.15 -2.05 10.09
CA TRP A 108 28.92 -2.69 10.54
C TRP A 108 28.97 -4.21 10.36
N TRP A 109 29.51 -4.68 9.23
CA TRP A 109 29.57 -6.10 8.93
C TRP A 109 30.61 -6.89 9.74
N GLN A 110 31.40 -6.25 10.61
CA GLN A 110 32.23 -6.96 11.60
C GLN A 110 31.38 -7.76 12.61
N ASN A 111 30.11 -7.36 12.81
CA ASN A 111 29.12 -8.11 13.59
C ASN A 111 27.99 -8.60 12.66
N PRO A 112 28.22 -9.66 11.86
CA PRO A 112 27.30 -10.08 10.81
C PRO A 112 25.98 -10.61 11.40
N VAL A 113 24.88 -10.37 10.68
CA VAL A 113 23.59 -10.95 11.04
C VAL A 113 23.61 -12.45 10.76
N PRO A 114 23.32 -13.31 11.75
CA PRO A 114 23.35 -14.76 11.56
C PRO A 114 22.45 -15.22 10.41
N GLY A 115 23.00 -16.08 9.55
CA GLY A 115 22.27 -16.65 8.41
C GLY A 115 22.24 -15.79 7.15
N LEU A 116 23.00 -14.69 7.09
CA LEU A 116 23.20 -13.87 5.89
C LEU A 116 24.68 -13.76 5.51
N ARG A 117 24.94 -13.66 4.21
CA ARG A 117 26.26 -13.37 3.61
C ARG A 117 26.19 -12.04 2.88
N LEU A 118 27.20 -11.20 3.05
CA LEU A 118 27.34 -9.93 2.34
C LEU A 118 28.29 -10.12 1.16
N THR A 119 27.88 -9.68 -0.03
CA THR A 119 28.73 -9.58 -1.22
C THR A 119 28.57 -8.23 -1.89
N PHE A 120 29.55 -7.85 -2.71
CA PHE A 120 29.53 -6.60 -3.45
C PHE A 120 29.56 -6.88 -4.95
N PRO A 121 28.50 -6.49 -5.69
CA PRO A 121 28.54 -6.52 -7.14
C PRO A 121 29.39 -5.35 -7.69
N GLU A 122 29.64 -5.39 -8.99
CA GLU A 122 30.17 -4.24 -9.73
C GLU A 122 29.24 -3.03 -9.54
N GLN A 123 29.81 -1.86 -9.27
CA GLN A 123 29.03 -0.65 -8.96
C GLN A 123 28.54 -0.03 -10.26
N SER A 124 27.32 -0.40 -10.65
CA SER A 124 26.71 -0.05 -11.94
C SER A 124 25.84 1.20 -11.90
N VAL A 125 25.37 1.60 -10.72
CA VAL A 125 24.45 2.73 -10.53
C VAL A 125 25.19 3.92 -9.92
N PRO A 126 25.42 5.00 -10.69
CA PRO A 126 25.99 6.22 -10.14
C PRO A 126 25.12 6.77 -9.02
N GLY A 127 25.72 7.06 -7.87
CA GLY A 127 25.01 7.65 -6.73
C GLY A 127 24.37 6.68 -5.76
N ALA A 128 24.59 5.37 -5.92
CA ALA A 128 24.22 4.36 -4.95
C ALA A 128 25.44 3.49 -4.59
N LEU A 129 25.50 3.02 -3.34
CA LEU A 129 26.39 1.93 -2.94
C LEU A 129 25.59 0.62 -2.99
N GLN A 130 25.98 -0.26 -3.90
CA GLN A 130 25.29 -1.53 -4.13
C GLN A 130 25.98 -2.67 -3.39
N PHE A 131 25.19 -3.48 -2.68
CA PHE A 131 25.65 -4.71 -2.03
C PHE A 131 24.53 -5.74 -2.00
N ARG A 132 24.84 -7.01 -1.77
CA ARG A 132 23.87 -8.10 -1.74
C ARG A 132 23.92 -8.82 -0.41
N LEU A 133 22.74 -9.07 0.16
CA LEU A 133 22.53 -9.95 1.31
C LEU A 133 21.92 -11.27 0.83
N THR A 134 22.66 -12.37 0.96
CA THR A 134 22.22 -13.71 0.52
C THR A 134 22.02 -14.63 1.72
N SER A 135 20.98 -15.44 1.73
CA SER A 135 20.78 -16.49 2.73
C SER A 135 21.88 -17.56 2.67
N VAL A 136 22.09 -18.28 3.77
CA VAL A 136 23.10 -19.37 3.82
C VAL A 136 22.76 -20.56 2.92
N ASP A 137 21.49 -20.83 2.69
CA ASP A 137 21.00 -21.86 1.76
C ASP A 137 21.10 -21.43 0.28
N LEU A 138 21.48 -20.16 0.03
CA LEU A 138 21.60 -19.54 -1.29
C LEU A 138 20.30 -19.50 -2.10
N GLU A 139 19.16 -19.79 -1.48
CA GLU A 139 17.87 -19.83 -2.15
C GLU A 139 17.18 -18.46 -2.19
N ASP A 140 17.57 -17.52 -1.33
CA ASP A 140 17.01 -16.16 -1.28
C ASP A 140 18.13 -15.10 -1.17
N TRP A 141 18.00 -14.02 -1.93
CA TRP A 141 18.91 -12.88 -1.85
C TRP A 141 18.19 -11.54 -1.99
N MET A 142 18.84 -10.49 -1.52
CA MET A 142 18.39 -9.11 -1.59
C MET A 142 19.52 -8.22 -2.10
N ASP A 143 19.34 -7.65 -3.29
CA ASP A 143 20.20 -6.60 -3.83
C ASP A 143 19.82 -5.26 -3.21
N VAL A 144 20.72 -4.71 -2.40
CA VAL A 144 20.51 -3.47 -1.65
C VAL A 144 21.26 -2.34 -2.33
N SER A 145 20.54 -1.25 -2.62
CA SER A 145 21.10 0.03 -3.03
C SER A 145 20.99 1.03 -1.88
N LEU A 146 22.13 1.41 -1.30
CA LEU A 146 22.20 2.45 -0.28
C LEU A 146 22.37 3.81 -0.95
N VAL A 147 21.41 4.72 -0.74
CA VAL A 147 21.31 5.97 -1.51
C VAL A 147 21.25 7.19 -0.57
N PRO A 148 22.25 8.08 -0.57
CA PRO A 148 22.16 9.36 0.13
C PRO A 148 21.20 10.32 -0.60
N ALA A 149 20.31 11.00 0.14
CA ALA A 149 19.31 11.90 -0.44
C ALA A 149 19.04 13.16 0.39
N PHE A 150 18.58 14.22 -0.27
CA PHE A 150 18.08 15.46 0.34
C PHE A 150 16.65 15.26 0.84
N ASN A 151 16.36 15.65 2.08
CA ASN A 151 15.03 15.54 2.67
C ASN A 151 14.10 16.69 2.28
N VAL A 152 13.82 16.83 0.99
CA VAL A 152 12.96 17.92 0.48
C VAL A 152 11.52 17.87 1.02
N LEU A 153 11.02 16.67 1.31
CA LEU A 153 9.68 16.47 1.87
C LEU A 153 9.61 16.80 3.37
N GLY A 154 10.75 16.98 4.04
CA GLY A 154 10.80 17.24 5.48
C GLY A 154 10.19 16.10 6.30
N GLN A 155 9.35 16.48 7.27
CA GLN A 155 8.55 15.57 8.10
C GLN A 155 7.13 15.41 7.55
N ALA A 156 6.95 15.36 6.22
CA ALA A 156 5.62 15.24 5.64
C ALA A 156 4.85 14.02 6.16
N GLY A 157 3.63 14.25 6.66
CA GLY A 157 2.69 13.20 7.04
C GLY A 157 2.26 12.34 5.84
N SER A 158 1.99 11.06 6.10
CA SER A 158 1.58 10.10 5.07
C SER A 158 0.29 10.53 4.35
N GLY A 159 0.33 10.72 3.04
CA GLY A 159 -0.86 11.05 2.24
C GLY A 159 -1.13 12.55 2.08
N VAL A 160 -0.23 13.41 2.57
CA VAL A 160 -0.27 14.84 2.27
C VAL A 160 0.40 15.08 0.91
N LYS A 161 -0.32 15.71 -0.02
CA LYS A 161 0.23 16.14 -1.30
C LYS A 161 1.37 17.15 -1.06
N PRO A 162 2.58 16.93 -1.60
CA PRO A 162 3.67 17.89 -1.45
C PRO A 162 3.31 19.28 -1.97
N LYS A 163 3.89 20.31 -1.34
CA LYS A 163 3.76 21.69 -1.85
C LYS A 163 4.37 21.77 -3.26
N PRO A 164 3.72 22.44 -4.24
CA PRO A 164 4.25 22.51 -5.60
C PRO A 164 5.69 23.06 -5.70
N GLN A 165 6.10 23.89 -4.75
CA GLN A 165 7.48 24.41 -4.63
C GLN A 165 8.54 23.32 -4.54
N VAL A 166 8.21 22.15 -3.98
CA VAL A 166 9.09 20.98 -3.96
C VAL A 166 9.44 20.56 -5.39
N TYR A 167 8.45 20.51 -6.28
CA TYR A 167 8.66 20.12 -7.66
C TYR A 167 9.18 21.25 -8.53
N SER A 168 8.75 22.50 -8.33
CA SER A 168 9.33 23.61 -9.11
C SER A 168 10.82 23.83 -8.80
N THR A 169 11.25 23.63 -7.55
CA THR A 169 12.70 23.65 -7.20
C THR A 169 13.45 22.45 -7.77
N LEU A 170 12.83 21.27 -7.87
CA LEU A 170 13.38 20.12 -8.59
C LEU A 170 13.60 20.47 -10.07
N LEU A 171 12.61 21.07 -10.73
CA LEU A 171 12.74 21.49 -12.14
C LEU A 171 13.85 22.54 -12.33
N ASN A 172 13.94 23.50 -11.42
CA ASN A 172 14.96 24.56 -11.46
C ASN A 172 16.37 24.04 -11.18
N SER A 173 16.53 22.84 -10.62
CA SER A 173 17.84 22.23 -10.39
C SER A 173 18.54 21.81 -11.69
N GLY A 174 17.81 21.72 -12.81
CA GLY A 174 18.35 21.25 -14.08
C GLY A 174 18.73 19.76 -14.07
N CYS A 175 18.13 18.98 -13.15
CA CYS A 175 18.43 17.56 -13.00
C CYS A 175 17.97 16.74 -14.22
N GLN A 176 18.61 15.58 -14.40
CA GLN A 176 18.11 14.58 -15.35
C GLN A 176 16.83 13.93 -14.83
N GLY A 177 16.04 13.36 -15.74
CA GLY A 177 14.77 12.69 -15.38
C GLY A 177 15.00 11.57 -14.35
N GLY A 178 14.40 11.71 -13.17
CA GLY A 178 14.54 10.75 -12.07
C GLY A 178 15.89 10.76 -11.34
N GLU A 179 16.79 11.73 -11.58
CA GLU A 179 18.09 11.81 -10.91
C GLU A 179 17.97 11.91 -9.37
N HIS A 180 16.88 12.53 -8.89
CA HIS A 180 16.58 12.72 -7.48
C HIS A 180 15.39 11.88 -7.00
N ALA A 181 15.04 10.82 -7.73
CA ALA A 181 13.91 9.96 -7.44
C ALA A 181 13.93 9.38 -6.01
N ALA A 182 15.11 9.20 -5.40
CA ALA A 182 15.28 8.76 -4.01
C ALA A 182 14.70 9.74 -2.97
N CYS A 183 14.63 11.04 -3.28
CA CYS A 183 14.04 12.05 -2.40
C CYS A 183 12.55 11.81 -2.15
N PHE A 184 11.89 11.14 -3.10
CA PHE A 184 10.46 10.87 -3.10
C PHE A 184 10.12 9.42 -2.79
N THR A 185 11.08 8.64 -2.29
CA THR A 185 10.91 7.20 -2.04
C THR A 185 9.74 6.88 -1.10
N GLU A 186 9.41 7.76 -0.14
CA GLU A 186 8.22 7.59 0.71
C GLU A 186 6.92 7.62 -0.08
N LEU A 187 6.77 8.61 -1.00
CA LEU A 187 5.60 8.74 -1.86
C LEU A 187 5.47 7.53 -2.79
N ARG A 188 6.59 7.11 -3.40
CA ARG A 188 6.67 5.93 -4.26
C ARG A 188 6.27 4.66 -3.51
N ARG A 189 6.84 4.46 -2.32
CA ARG A 189 6.50 3.34 -1.43
C ARG A 189 5.02 3.34 -1.11
N ASN A 190 4.47 4.47 -0.69
CA ASN A 190 3.08 4.56 -0.26
C ASN A 190 2.12 4.27 -1.42
N PHE A 191 2.41 4.76 -2.62
CA PHE A 191 1.59 4.55 -3.82
C PHE A 191 1.40 3.07 -4.17
N VAL A 192 2.43 2.24 -4.00
CA VAL A 192 2.40 0.81 -4.34
C VAL A 192 2.05 -0.06 -3.13
N ASN A 193 2.58 0.25 -1.95
CA ASN A 193 2.45 -0.63 -0.79
C ASN A 193 1.07 -0.56 -0.14
N ILE A 194 0.39 0.60 -0.19
CA ILE A 194 -0.94 0.82 0.39
C ILE A 194 -1.99 0.47 -0.68
N ARG A 195 -2.03 -0.80 -1.07
CA ARG A 195 -2.92 -1.35 -2.09
C ARG A 195 -3.49 -2.70 -1.65
N PRO A 196 -4.64 -3.13 -2.20
CA PRO A 196 -5.24 -4.42 -1.83
C PRO A 196 -4.25 -5.57 -2.01
N ALA A 197 -4.25 -6.53 -1.08
CA ALA A 197 -3.32 -7.66 -1.10
C ALA A 197 -3.37 -8.44 -2.43
N LYS A 198 -4.57 -8.60 -3.00
CA LYS A 198 -4.74 -9.29 -4.29
C LYS A 198 -4.12 -8.51 -5.47
N LEU A 199 -4.13 -7.17 -5.43
CA LEU A 199 -3.40 -6.34 -6.39
C LEU A 199 -1.89 -6.52 -6.25
N LYS A 200 -1.38 -6.59 -5.02
CA LYS A 200 0.04 -6.90 -4.80
C LYS A 200 0.41 -8.28 -5.35
N ASN A 201 -0.46 -9.28 -5.19
CA ASN A 201 -0.26 -10.60 -5.80
C ASN A 201 -0.24 -10.55 -7.34
N LEU A 202 -1.10 -9.73 -7.97
CA LEU A 202 -1.05 -9.51 -9.42
C LEU A 202 0.28 -8.85 -9.83
N ILE A 203 0.76 -7.86 -9.08
CA ILE A 203 2.07 -7.25 -9.33
C ILE A 203 3.19 -8.29 -9.25
N LEU A 204 3.19 -9.16 -8.23
CA LEU A 204 4.17 -10.27 -8.15
C LEU A 204 4.11 -11.18 -9.38
N LEU A 205 2.90 -11.49 -9.86
CA LEU A 205 2.69 -12.34 -11.04
C LEU A 205 3.26 -11.69 -12.31
N VAL A 206 2.99 -10.41 -12.53
CA VAL A 206 3.52 -9.64 -13.68
C VAL A 206 5.04 -9.52 -13.60
N LYS A 207 5.59 -9.24 -12.41
CA LYS A 207 7.04 -9.19 -12.21
C LYS A 207 7.70 -10.53 -12.49
N HIS A 208 7.10 -11.62 -12.01
CA HIS A 208 7.62 -12.96 -12.27
C HIS A 208 7.61 -13.27 -13.77
N TRP A 209 6.51 -12.97 -14.48
CA TRP A 209 6.45 -13.09 -15.94
C TRP A 209 7.60 -12.31 -16.59
N TYR A 210 7.76 -11.02 -16.26
CA TYR A 210 8.83 -10.18 -16.79
C TYR A 210 10.23 -10.78 -16.54
N HIS A 211 10.52 -11.24 -15.32
CA HIS A 211 11.79 -11.89 -15.00
C HIS A 211 12.03 -13.15 -15.85
N GLN A 212 10.99 -13.94 -16.12
CA GLN A 212 11.11 -15.12 -16.98
C GLN A 212 11.39 -14.74 -18.44
N VAL A 213 10.81 -13.64 -18.95
CA VAL A 213 11.13 -13.10 -20.28
C VAL A 213 12.60 -12.69 -20.36
N CYS A 214 13.09 -11.95 -19.34
CA CYS A 214 14.49 -11.52 -19.26
C CYS A 214 15.47 -12.68 -19.25
N LEU A 215 15.13 -13.81 -18.63
CA LEU A 215 16.00 -14.98 -18.50
C LEU A 215 16.06 -15.83 -19.78
N GLN A 216 15.00 -15.80 -20.61
CA GLN A 216 14.86 -16.74 -21.73
C GLN A 216 15.52 -16.29 -23.02
N GLY A 217 15.58 -15.00 -23.29
CA GLY A 217 16.41 -14.54 -24.39
C GLY A 217 17.79 -14.16 -23.89
N LEU A 218 18.75 -14.27 -24.80
CA LEU A 218 20.08 -13.67 -24.71
C LEU A 218 20.01 -12.11 -24.69
N TRP A 219 18.94 -11.54 -24.15
CA TRP A 219 18.67 -10.11 -24.07
C TRP A 219 19.61 -9.51 -23.01
N LYS A 220 20.85 -9.22 -23.41
CA LYS A 220 21.75 -8.28 -22.71
C LYS A 220 21.26 -6.82 -22.83
N GLU A 221 20.00 -6.63 -23.23
CA GLU A 221 19.43 -5.36 -23.69
C GLU A 221 18.64 -4.64 -22.59
N THR A 222 18.53 -3.33 -22.75
CA THR A 222 17.83 -2.41 -21.85
C THR A 222 16.31 -2.57 -21.95
N LEU A 223 15.77 -3.59 -21.28
CA LEU A 223 14.33 -3.72 -21.04
C LEU A 223 13.83 -2.62 -20.07
N PRO A 224 12.53 -2.28 -20.09
CA PRO A 224 11.97 -1.27 -19.19
C PRO A 224 12.18 -1.62 -17.71
N PRO A 225 12.36 -0.63 -16.82
CA PRO A 225 12.48 -0.89 -15.39
C PRO A 225 11.26 -1.66 -14.87
N VAL A 226 11.48 -2.63 -13.98
CA VAL A 226 10.39 -3.43 -13.38
C VAL A 226 9.31 -2.55 -12.74
N TYR A 227 9.70 -1.39 -12.21
CA TYR A 227 8.78 -0.42 -11.63
C TYR A 227 7.75 0.13 -12.64
N ALA A 228 8.09 0.22 -13.94
CA ALA A 228 7.15 0.58 -15.00
C ALA A 228 5.98 -0.41 -15.08
N LEU A 229 6.26 -1.71 -14.94
CA LEU A 229 5.25 -2.77 -14.97
C LEU A 229 4.42 -2.80 -13.68
N GLU A 230 5.02 -2.45 -12.52
CA GLU A 230 4.26 -2.26 -11.27
C GLU A 230 3.22 -1.14 -11.46
N LEU A 231 3.61 0.00 -12.05
CA LEU A 231 2.72 1.12 -12.35
C LEU A 231 1.66 0.77 -13.39
N LEU A 232 2.03 0.08 -14.46
CA LEU A 232 1.09 -0.35 -15.50
C LEU A 232 0.05 -1.34 -14.95
N THR A 233 0.44 -2.19 -14.01
CA THR A 233 -0.48 -3.11 -13.30
C THR A 233 -1.47 -2.35 -12.42
N ILE A 234 -1.00 -1.33 -11.68
CA ILE A 234 -1.88 -0.47 -10.89
C ILE A 234 -2.85 0.26 -11.82
N PHE A 235 -2.37 0.82 -12.93
CA PHE A 235 -3.22 1.48 -13.92
C PHE A 235 -4.29 0.53 -14.46
N ALA A 236 -3.92 -0.69 -14.87
CA ALA A 236 -4.85 -1.69 -15.38
C ALA A 236 -5.99 -1.98 -14.38
N TRP A 237 -5.64 -2.20 -13.11
CA TRP A 237 -6.60 -2.46 -12.05
C TRP A 237 -7.47 -1.24 -11.74
N GLU A 238 -6.87 -0.04 -11.69
CA GLU A 238 -7.59 1.21 -11.46
C GLU A 238 -8.57 1.51 -12.59
N GLN A 239 -8.28 1.16 -13.84
CA GLN A 239 -9.19 1.45 -14.94
C GLN A 239 -10.24 0.37 -15.20
N GLY A 240 -9.89 -0.90 -14.98
CA GLY A 240 -10.71 -2.04 -15.40
C GLY A 240 -11.37 -2.83 -14.27
N CYS A 241 -10.95 -2.65 -13.01
CA CYS A 241 -11.38 -3.50 -11.91
C CYS A 241 -11.88 -2.72 -10.68
N LYS A 242 -10.97 -2.01 -9.98
CA LYS A 242 -11.21 -1.26 -8.73
C LYS A 242 -11.81 -2.08 -7.57
N LYS A 243 -11.71 -3.41 -7.61
CA LYS A 243 -12.24 -4.31 -6.57
C LYS A 243 -11.10 -5.01 -5.84
N ASP A 244 -11.30 -5.29 -4.56
CA ASP A 244 -10.33 -6.07 -3.76
C ASP A 244 -10.27 -7.53 -4.21
N ALA A 245 -11.41 -8.09 -4.64
CA ALA A 245 -11.53 -9.43 -5.18
C ALA A 245 -11.69 -9.39 -6.71
N PHE A 246 -10.78 -10.07 -7.42
CA PHE A 246 -10.77 -10.21 -8.87
C PHE A 246 -9.97 -11.46 -9.30
N SER A 247 -9.97 -11.80 -10.59
CA SER A 247 -9.16 -12.90 -11.13
C SER A 247 -7.77 -12.45 -11.55
N LEU A 248 -6.74 -13.13 -11.07
CA LEU A 248 -5.35 -12.85 -11.48
C LEU A 248 -5.12 -13.07 -12.97
N ALA A 249 -5.79 -14.04 -13.60
CA ALA A 249 -5.67 -14.32 -15.03
C ALA A 249 -6.17 -13.14 -15.89
N GLU A 250 -7.33 -12.58 -15.53
CA GLU A 250 -7.91 -11.40 -16.23
C GLU A 250 -7.00 -10.18 -16.05
N GLY A 251 -6.48 -9.99 -14.82
CA GLY A 251 -5.53 -8.92 -14.53
C GLY A 251 -4.25 -9.05 -15.35
N LEU A 252 -3.62 -10.23 -15.36
CA LEU A 252 -2.40 -10.50 -16.12
C LEU A 252 -2.66 -10.28 -17.62
N ARG A 253 -3.75 -10.84 -18.15
CA ARG A 253 -4.14 -10.67 -19.57
C ARG A 253 -4.31 -9.21 -19.96
N THR A 254 -4.83 -8.38 -19.04
CA THR A 254 -5.02 -6.94 -19.25
C THR A 254 -3.70 -6.20 -19.28
N VAL A 255 -2.78 -6.51 -18.36
CA VAL A 255 -1.45 -5.89 -18.35
C VAL A 255 -0.68 -6.22 -19.61
N LEU A 256 -0.69 -7.49 -20.04
CA LEU A 256 -0.03 -7.90 -21.29
C LEU A 256 -0.66 -7.23 -22.52
N GLY A 257 -2.00 -7.06 -22.54
CA GLY A 257 -2.69 -6.30 -23.58
C GLY A 257 -2.27 -4.83 -23.63
N LEU A 258 -1.99 -4.20 -22.48
CA LEU A 258 -1.45 -2.83 -22.43
C LEU A 258 -0.01 -2.75 -22.94
N ILE A 259 0.83 -3.74 -22.62
CA ILE A 259 2.21 -3.83 -23.13
C ILE A 259 2.22 -3.94 -24.66
N GLN A 260 1.32 -4.74 -25.25
CA GLN A 260 1.16 -4.80 -26.71
C GLN A 260 0.77 -3.45 -27.33
N GLN A 261 0.15 -2.57 -26.55
CA GLN A 261 -0.29 -1.23 -26.95
C GLN A 261 0.67 -0.14 -26.44
N HIS A 262 1.94 -0.46 -26.17
CA HIS A 262 2.91 0.48 -25.59
C HIS A 262 3.07 1.77 -26.40
N GLN A 263 2.99 1.70 -27.73
CA GLN A 263 3.01 2.88 -28.62
C GLN A 263 1.83 3.85 -28.38
N HIS A 264 0.78 3.40 -27.70
CA HIS A 264 -0.38 4.20 -27.34
C HIS A 264 -0.43 4.56 -25.85
N LEU A 265 0.51 4.10 -25.01
CA LEU A 265 0.51 4.40 -23.58
C LEU A 265 0.97 5.83 -23.30
N CYS A 266 0.11 6.62 -22.67
CA CYS A 266 0.47 7.83 -21.95
C CYS A 266 -0.26 7.83 -20.60
N VAL A 267 0.45 7.54 -19.52
CA VAL A 267 -0.11 7.25 -18.18
C VAL A 267 0.57 8.15 -17.16
N PHE A 268 -0.23 8.79 -16.30
CA PHE A 268 0.24 9.59 -15.18
C PHE A 268 -0.84 9.67 -14.09
N TRP A 269 -0.43 10.12 -12.91
CA TRP A 269 -1.31 10.39 -11.78
C TRP A 269 -1.08 11.80 -11.25
N THR A 270 -2.10 12.39 -10.65
CA THR A 270 -2.03 13.71 -10.01
C THR A 270 -2.10 13.64 -8.48
N VAL A 271 -1.64 12.52 -7.90
CA VAL A 271 -1.70 12.25 -6.45
C VAL A 271 -0.76 13.19 -5.70
N ASN A 272 0.48 13.36 -6.18
CA ASN A 272 1.50 14.16 -5.49
C ASN A 272 1.79 15.51 -6.18
N TYR A 273 1.51 15.63 -7.48
CA TYR A 273 1.68 16.85 -8.26
C TYR A 273 0.49 17.04 -9.20
N GLY A 274 0.38 18.18 -9.86
CA GLY A 274 -0.71 18.44 -10.80
C GLY A 274 -0.46 19.69 -11.65
N PHE A 275 -1.52 20.20 -12.28
CA PHE A 275 -1.45 21.34 -13.19
C PHE A 275 -1.70 22.69 -12.51
N GLU A 276 -1.96 22.70 -11.21
CA GLU A 276 -2.29 23.90 -10.44
C GLU A 276 -1.13 24.92 -10.35
N ASP A 277 0.11 24.44 -10.30
CA ASP A 277 1.29 25.31 -10.37
C ASP A 277 1.70 25.48 -11.83
N PRO A 278 1.86 26.72 -12.34
CA PRO A 278 2.15 26.95 -13.76
C PRO A 278 3.44 26.28 -14.25
N ALA A 279 4.50 26.27 -13.45
CA ALA A 279 5.78 25.70 -13.85
C ALA A 279 5.70 24.16 -13.90
N VAL A 280 5.10 23.54 -12.88
CA VAL A 280 4.88 22.09 -12.84
C VAL A 280 3.89 21.64 -13.92
N GLY A 281 2.79 22.37 -14.09
CA GLY A 281 1.77 22.09 -15.10
C GLY A 281 2.31 22.16 -16.53
N GLN A 282 3.08 23.20 -16.86
CA GLN A 282 3.73 23.32 -18.16
C GLN A 282 4.74 22.19 -18.39
N PHE A 283 5.50 21.81 -17.36
CA PHE A 283 6.42 20.69 -17.45
C PHE A 283 5.70 19.35 -17.68
N LEU A 284 4.60 19.08 -16.97
CA LEU A 284 3.77 17.89 -17.18
C LEU A 284 3.21 17.84 -18.60
N GLN A 285 2.70 18.95 -19.13
CA GLN A 285 2.24 19.01 -20.51
C GLN A 285 3.35 18.65 -21.52
N ARG A 286 4.60 19.07 -21.27
CA ARG A 286 5.75 18.68 -22.11
C ARG A 286 6.04 17.18 -21.99
N GLN A 287 6.05 16.64 -20.78
CA GLN A 287 6.27 15.22 -20.53
C GLN A 287 5.23 14.34 -21.25
N LEU A 288 3.94 14.70 -21.17
CA LEU A 288 2.84 13.94 -21.79
C LEU A 288 2.84 13.96 -23.33
N LYS A 289 3.60 14.87 -23.94
CA LYS A 289 3.81 14.98 -25.40
C LYS A 289 5.04 14.23 -25.90
N ARG A 290 5.84 13.63 -25.01
CA ARG A 290 7.02 12.84 -25.40
C ARG A 290 6.63 11.58 -26.17
N PRO A 291 7.58 10.98 -26.93
CA PRO A 291 7.36 9.70 -27.60
C PRO A 291 6.87 8.63 -26.61
N ARG A 292 5.83 7.90 -27.01
CA ARG A 292 5.21 6.85 -26.20
C ARG A 292 6.03 5.55 -26.25
N PRO A 293 5.96 4.70 -25.21
CA PRO A 293 5.17 4.86 -23.99
C PRO A 293 5.67 5.98 -23.08
N VAL A 294 4.74 6.71 -22.45
CA VAL A 294 5.01 7.65 -21.36
C VAL A 294 4.31 7.12 -20.12
N ILE A 295 5.05 6.84 -19.05
CA ILE A 295 4.53 6.36 -17.77
C ILE A 295 5.21 7.16 -16.67
N LEU A 296 4.60 8.25 -16.21
CA LEU A 296 5.22 9.13 -15.23
C LEU A 296 5.16 8.54 -13.82
N ASP A 297 6.29 8.57 -13.09
CA ASP A 297 6.34 8.19 -11.67
C ASP A 297 5.37 9.08 -10.88
N PRO A 298 4.34 8.51 -10.22
CA PRO A 298 3.42 9.28 -9.38
C PRO A 298 4.11 10.09 -8.27
N ALA A 299 5.36 9.78 -7.91
CA ALA A 299 6.16 10.49 -6.91
C ALA A 299 7.08 11.59 -7.48
N ASP A 300 7.49 11.48 -8.74
CA ASP A 300 8.47 12.37 -9.40
C ASP A 300 8.04 12.68 -10.84
N PRO A 301 7.59 13.91 -11.13
CA PRO A 301 7.08 14.27 -12.46
C PRO A 301 8.15 14.22 -13.55
N THR A 302 9.44 14.25 -13.19
CA THR A 302 10.58 14.23 -14.13
C THR A 302 10.91 12.82 -14.59
N TRP A 303 10.49 11.79 -13.84
CA TRP A 303 10.86 10.41 -14.13
C TRP A 303 9.81 9.73 -14.98
N ASP A 304 10.10 9.62 -16.27
CA ASP A 304 9.30 8.84 -17.22
C ASP A 304 9.83 7.40 -17.28
N LEU A 305 9.02 6.46 -16.79
CA LEU A 305 9.24 5.01 -16.81
C LEU A 305 8.72 4.31 -18.06
N GLY A 306 8.10 5.05 -18.99
CA GLY A 306 7.84 4.59 -20.35
C GLY A 306 8.98 4.92 -21.32
N ASN A 307 9.49 6.17 -21.26
CA ASN A 307 10.67 6.70 -21.96
C ASN A 307 10.78 6.35 -23.46
N GLY A 308 9.64 6.23 -24.15
CA GLY A 308 9.60 5.98 -25.58
C GLY A 308 10.37 4.73 -26.00
N ALA A 309 11.21 4.89 -27.03
CA ALA A 309 12.02 3.81 -27.60
C ALA A 309 13.37 3.59 -26.88
N ALA A 310 13.61 4.24 -25.73
CA ALA A 310 14.84 4.02 -24.96
C ALA A 310 14.92 2.61 -24.35
N TRP A 311 13.75 1.98 -24.17
CA TRP A 311 13.64 0.60 -23.73
C TRP A 311 12.91 -0.25 -24.77
N HIS A 312 13.26 -1.53 -24.82
CA HIS A 312 12.71 -2.50 -25.77
C HIS A 312 11.32 -3.00 -25.33
N TRP A 313 10.33 -2.11 -25.38
CA TRP A 313 8.91 -2.44 -25.14
C TRP A 313 8.32 -3.36 -26.22
N ASP A 314 8.87 -3.29 -27.43
CA ASP A 314 8.55 -4.15 -28.57
C ASP A 314 8.82 -5.63 -28.28
N LEU A 315 9.94 -5.94 -27.63
CA LEU A 315 10.26 -7.31 -27.21
C LEU A 315 9.26 -7.85 -26.18
N LEU A 316 8.90 -7.02 -25.19
CA LEU A 316 7.85 -7.39 -24.23
C LEU A 316 6.49 -7.55 -24.92
N ALA A 317 6.19 -6.72 -25.92
CA ALA A 317 4.95 -6.81 -26.69
C ALA A 317 4.90 -8.08 -27.54
N GLN A 318 6.02 -8.50 -28.12
CA GLN A 318 6.12 -9.74 -28.89
C GLN A 318 5.85 -10.96 -28.00
N GLU A 319 6.50 -11.03 -26.83
CA GLU A 319 6.28 -12.12 -25.88
C GLU A 319 4.85 -12.10 -25.28
N ALA A 320 4.31 -10.91 -25.01
CA ALA A 320 2.93 -10.76 -24.59
C ALA A 320 1.93 -11.24 -25.66
N ALA A 321 2.26 -11.10 -26.95
CA ALA A 321 1.40 -11.52 -28.04
C ALA A 321 1.36 -13.04 -28.23
N SER A 322 2.49 -13.73 -28.01
CA SER A 322 2.63 -15.16 -28.22
C SER A 322 2.16 -16.01 -27.03
N CYS A 323 1.96 -15.42 -25.85
CA CYS A 323 1.72 -16.20 -24.64
C CYS A 323 0.25 -16.58 -24.38
N TYR A 324 -0.72 -16.04 -25.13
CA TYR A 324 -2.16 -16.19 -24.79
C TYR A 324 -2.74 -17.59 -24.97
N ASP A 325 -2.11 -18.47 -25.75
CA ASP A 325 -2.57 -19.84 -25.96
C ASP A 325 -2.17 -20.80 -24.82
N HIS A 326 -1.55 -20.28 -23.75
CA HIS A 326 -1.10 -21.09 -22.62
C HIS A 326 -2.18 -21.25 -21.53
N PRO A 327 -2.16 -22.35 -20.76
CA PRO A 327 -3.12 -22.64 -19.69
C PRO A 327 -3.43 -21.50 -18.71
N CYS A 328 -2.47 -20.61 -18.42
CA CYS A 328 -2.69 -19.47 -17.53
C CYS A 328 -3.70 -18.44 -18.05
N PHE A 329 -4.05 -18.50 -19.34
CA PHE A 329 -5.05 -17.66 -19.99
C PHE A 329 -6.27 -18.44 -20.47
N LEU A 330 -6.43 -19.71 -20.07
CA LEU A 330 -7.57 -20.55 -20.45
C LEU A 330 -8.41 -20.94 -19.22
N ARG A 331 -9.74 -20.98 -19.37
CA ARG A 331 -10.70 -21.43 -18.35
C ARG A 331 -11.50 -22.63 -18.84
N GLY A 332 -11.89 -23.49 -17.90
CA GLY A 332 -12.81 -24.61 -18.16
C GLY A 332 -12.33 -25.49 -19.32
N MET A 333 -13.14 -25.55 -20.38
CA MET A 333 -12.90 -26.38 -21.58
C MET A 333 -11.91 -25.75 -22.58
N GLY A 334 -11.17 -24.71 -22.19
CA GLY A 334 -10.23 -24.00 -23.07
C GLY A 334 -10.70 -22.62 -23.52
N ASP A 335 -11.66 -22.02 -22.82
CA ASP A 335 -12.17 -20.68 -23.14
C ASP A 335 -11.12 -19.61 -22.78
N PRO A 336 -10.79 -18.68 -23.69
CA PRO A 336 -9.80 -17.65 -23.43
C PRO A 336 -10.31 -16.64 -22.39
N VAL A 337 -9.49 -16.42 -21.36
CA VAL A 337 -9.71 -15.40 -20.34
C VAL A 337 -9.72 -14.03 -21.00
N GLN A 338 -10.76 -13.25 -20.71
CA GLN A 338 -10.92 -11.91 -21.27
C GLN A 338 -10.16 -10.87 -20.45
N SER A 339 -9.65 -9.85 -21.14
CA SER A 339 -9.12 -8.66 -20.50
C SER A 339 -10.25 -7.82 -19.90
N TRP A 340 -9.96 -7.08 -18.83
CA TRP A 340 -10.86 -6.06 -18.30
C TRP A 340 -11.13 -4.96 -19.32
N LYS A 341 -12.33 -4.36 -19.21
CA LYS A 341 -12.75 -3.23 -20.04
C LYS A 341 -12.87 -1.99 -19.16
N GLY A 342 -12.45 -0.85 -19.69
CA GLY A 342 -12.47 0.42 -18.96
C GLY A 342 -11.97 1.59 -19.81
N PRO A 343 -12.03 2.84 -19.30
CA PRO A 343 -11.29 3.96 -19.88
C PRO A 343 -9.79 3.66 -19.94
N GLY A 344 -9.13 3.93 -21.07
CA GLY A 344 -7.68 3.68 -21.19
C GLY A 344 -7.26 2.21 -21.26
N LEU A 345 -8.19 1.27 -21.43
CA LEU A 345 -7.88 -0.14 -21.71
C LEU A 345 -8.19 -0.49 -23.17
N PRO A 346 -7.58 -1.54 -23.74
CA PRO A 346 -7.88 -1.98 -25.11
C PRO A 346 -9.38 -2.21 -25.33
N ARG A 347 -9.90 -1.74 -26.48
CA ARG A 347 -11.32 -1.88 -26.86
C ARG A 347 -11.45 -2.43 -28.26
N ALA A 348 -12.42 -3.30 -28.47
CA ALA A 348 -12.76 -3.79 -29.80
C ALA A 348 -13.18 -2.62 -30.70
N GLY A 349 -12.61 -2.55 -31.91
CA GLY A 349 -12.90 -1.51 -32.90
C GLY A 349 -12.11 -0.20 -32.75
N CYS A 350 -11.27 -0.05 -31.73
CA CYS A 350 -10.39 1.12 -31.57
C CYS A 350 -8.93 0.69 -31.75
N SER A 351 -8.18 1.39 -32.62
CA SER A 351 -6.75 1.15 -32.82
C SER A 351 -5.86 1.77 -31.75
N GLY A 352 -6.40 2.61 -30.86
CA GLY A 352 -5.65 3.26 -29.78
C GLY A 352 -6.41 3.27 -28.45
N LEU A 353 -5.68 3.59 -27.37
CA LEU A 353 -6.21 3.57 -25.99
C LEU A 353 -6.93 4.87 -25.58
N GLY A 354 -6.83 5.94 -26.38
CA GLY A 354 -7.34 7.27 -26.01
C GLY A 354 -6.56 7.94 -24.88
N HIS A 355 -5.27 7.64 -24.73
CA HIS A 355 -4.42 8.19 -23.66
C HIS A 355 -3.85 9.58 -24.00
N PRO A 356 -3.57 10.42 -22.98
CA PRO A 356 -3.89 10.19 -21.56
C PRO A 356 -5.40 10.30 -21.29
N ILE A 357 -5.93 9.50 -20.36
CA ILE A 357 -7.37 9.50 -20.04
C ILE A 357 -7.82 10.78 -19.32
N GLN A 358 -6.89 11.44 -18.63
CA GLN A 358 -7.09 12.75 -18.04
C GLN A 358 -6.63 13.82 -19.03
N LEU A 359 -7.53 14.72 -19.42
CA LEU A 359 -7.19 15.93 -20.18
C LEU A 359 -7.07 17.12 -19.23
N ASP A 360 -6.10 17.99 -19.54
CA ASP A 360 -5.87 19.27 -18.86
C ASP A 360 -7.18 20.07 -18.76
N PRO A 361 -7.59 20.54 -17.57
CA PRO A 361 -8.77 21.39 -17.41
C PRO A 361 -8.78 22.62 -18.33
N ASN A 362 -7.60 23.14 -18.70
CA ASN A 362 -7.42 24.31 -19.55
C ASN A 362 -7.46 24.01 -21.06
N GLN A 363 -7.58 22.74 -21.46
CA GLN A 363 -7.73 22.31 -22.86
C GLN A 363 -9.17 21.96 -23.24
N LYS A 364 -10.17 22.48 -22.52
CA LYS A 364 -11.56 22.45 -23.02
C LYS A 364 -11.69 23.37 -24.24
N THR A 365 -11.57 22.80 -25.43
CA THR A 365 -12.08 23.42 -26.66
C THR A 365 -13.61 23.61 -26.55
N PRO A 366 -14.16 24.76 -26.98
CA PRO A 366 -15.60 25.02 -26.91
C PRO A 366 -16.32 24.38 -28.11
N GLU A 367 -16.21 23.07 -28.28
CA GLU A 367 -16.97 22.33 -29.30
C GLU A 367 -17.46 21.01 -28.73
N ASN A 368 -18.52 21.09 -27.90
CA ASN A 368 -19.53 20.02 -27.75
C ASN A 368 -20.72 20.51 -26.91
N SER A 369 -21.19 21.71 -27.18
CA SER A 369 -22.45 22.25 -26.65
C SER A 369 -23.54 22.26 -27.72
N LYS A 370 -23.72 21.17 -28.49
CA LYS A 370 -24.86 21.03 -29.41
C LYS A 370 -25.44 19.61 -29.44
N SER A 371 -26.74 19.55 -29.12
CA SER A 371 -27.65 18.40 -29.06
C SER A 371 -27.36 17.45 -27.88
N LEU A 372 -28.29 17.23 -26.96
CA LEU A 372 -29.66 16.76 -27.18
C LEU A 372 -30.63 17.42 -26.19
N ASN A 373 -31.45 18.35 -26.68
CA ASN A 373 -32.77 18.62 -26.12
C ASN A 373 -33.77 17.82 -26.97
N ALA A 374 -34.40 16.80 -26.37
CA ALA A 374 -35.63 16.24 -26.88
C ALA A 374 -36.53 15.88 -25.69
N VAL A 375 -37.67 16.56 -25.64
CA VAL A 375 -38.72 16.52 -24.62
C VAL A 375 -39.83 15.59 -25.14
N TYR A 376 -40.07 14.48 -24.41
CA TYR A 376 -41.34 13.79 -24.06
C TYR A 376 -42.26 13.19 -25.18
N PRO A 377 -43.02 12.08 -24.93
CA PRO A 377 -44.13 12.07 -23.96
C PRO A 377 -44.35 10.81 -23.07
N ARG A 378 -45.05 11.07 -21.97
CA ARG A 378 -45.68 10.14 -21.01
C ARG A 378 -46.84 9.37 -21.65
N ALA A 379 -46.89 8.07 -21.39
CA ALA A 379 -48.09 7.24 -21.20
C ALA A 379 -47.64 6.06 -20.31
N GLY A 380 -48.32 5.57 -19.27
CA GLY A 380 -49.73 5.68 -18.91
C GLY A 380 -50.40 4.31 -18.96
N SER A 381 -49.96 3.32 -18.16
CA SER A 381 -50.74 2.07 -17.96
C SER A 381 -50.32 1.31 -16.69
N LYS A 382 -51.34 1.03 -15.87
CA LYS A 382 -51.36 0.32 -14.57
C LYS A 382 -50.93 -1.16 -14.66
N PRO A 383 -50.54 -1.79 -13.53
CA PRO A 383 -50.19 -3.21 -13.48
C PRO A 383 -51.41 -4.11 -13.27
N PRO A 384 -51.39 -5.39 -13.73
CA PRO A 384 -52.35 -6.38 -13.27
C PRO A 384 -51.79 -7.23 -12.11
N SER A 385 -52.73 -7.52 -11.21
CA SER A 385 -52.71 -8.29 -9.98
C SER A 385 -52.62 -9.82 -10.17
N CYS A 386 -51.84 -10.47 -9.29
CA CYS A 386 -52.03 -11.73 -8.51
C CYS A 386 -52.84 -12.92 -9.09
N PRO A 387 -52.53 -14.21 -8.76
CA PRO A 387 -52.30 -14.67 -7.38
C PRO A 387 -51.26 -15.79 -7.15
N ALA A 388 -50.95 -16.00 -5.87
CA ALA A 388 -50.16 -17.10 -5.32
C ALA A 388 -50.95 -18.42 -5.24
N PRO A 389 -50.24 -19.55 -5.06
CA PRO A 389 -50.71 -20.66 -4.24
C PRO A 389 -49.82 -20.89 -3.02
N GLY A 390 -50.44 -21.01 -1.85
CA GLY A 390 -49.95 -21.82 -0.72
C GLY A 390 -51.07 -22.81 -0.34
N PRO A 391 -51.03 -23.49 0.82
CA PRO A 391 -49.91 -23.83 1.69
C PRO A 391 -49.94 -25.32 2.12
N THR A 392 -48.80 -25.89 2.49
CA THR A 392 -48.69 -27.04 3.42
C THR A 392 -47.27 -27.03 3.99
N GLY A 393 -46.99 -27.07 5.28
CA GLY A 393 -47.80 -27.15 6.48
C GLY A 393 -46.85 -27.56 7.63
N ALA A 394 -46.75 -26.72 8.66
CA ALA A 394 -46.17 -26.94 10.01
C ALA A 394 -44.67 -27.34 10.10
N ALA A 395 -43.85 -26.86 11.04
CA ALA A 395 -44.06 -26.03 12.22
C ALA A 395 -42.75 -25.30 12.57
N SER A 396 -42.87 -24.04 12.98
CA SER A 396 -41.85 -23.33 13.75
C SER A 396 -41.70 -23.96 15.12
N ILE A 397 -40.48 -24.33 15.51
CA ILE A 397 -39.98 -24.16 16.88
C ILE A 397 -38.50 -23.81 16.78
N VAL A 398 -38.16 -22.57 17.14
CA VAL A 398 -36.79 -22.24 17.58
C VAL A 398 -36.64 -22.82 18.99
N PRO A 399 -35.48 -23.43 19.28
CA PRO A 399 -34.78 -23.03 20.47
C PRO A 399 -33.38 -22.51 20.13
N SER A 400 -33.02 -21.48 20.86
CA SER A 400 -31.75 -20.77 20.86
C SER A 400 -30.61 -21.58 21.49
N VAL A 401 -29.43 -21.58 20.82
CA VAL A 401 -28.03 -21.77 21.33
C VAL A 401 -27.69 -23.20 21.83
N PRO A 402 -26.45 -23.79 21.76
CA PRO A 402 -25.11 -23.33 21.31
C PRO A 402 -24.39 -24.23 20.27
N GLY A 403 -23.36 -23.70 19.60
CA GLY A 403 -22.24 -24.51 19.07
C GLY A 403 -22.47 -25.28 17.78
N MET A 404 -22.37 -24.61 16.63
CA MET A 404 -21.93 -25.27 15.40
C MET A 404 -20.58 -24.68 14.99
N ALA A 405 -19.51 -25.28 15.50
CA ALA A 405 -18.27 -25.28 14.76
C ALA A 405 -18.54 -26.08 13.48
N LEU A 406 -18.87 -25.39 12.38
CA LEU A 406 -18.87 -26.01 11.06
C LEU A 406 -17.47 -26.55 10.82
N ASP A 407 -17.35 -27.86 10.63
CA ASP A 407 -16.06 -28.51 10.40
C ASP A 407 -15.51 -28.01 9.06
N LEU A 408 -14.50 -27.13 9.14
CA LEU A 408 -13.83 -26.51 8.01
C LEU A 408 -13.36 -27.57 7.00
N SER A 409 -13.09 -28.80 7.45
CA SER A 409 -12.66 -29.92 6.61
C SER A 409 -13.71 -30.37 5.59
N GLN A 410 -14.99 -30.05 5.81
CA GLN A 410 -16.11 -30.44 4.96
C GLN A 410 -16.47 -29.38 3.91
N ILE A 411 -15.83 -28.21 3.94
CA ILE A 411 -16.17 -27.09 3.06
C ILE A 411 -15.37 -27.19 1.75
N PRO A 412 -16.04 -27.27 0.58
CA PRO A 412 -15.34 -27.28 -0.70
C PRO A 412 -14.49 -26.02 -0.87
N THR A 413 -13.27 -26.15 -1.41
CA THR A 413 -12.32 -25.02 -1.53
C THR A 413 -12.91 -23.80 -2.24
N LYS A 414 -13.81 -23.99 -3.20
CA LYS A 414 -14.50 -22.93 -3.96
C LYS A 414 -15.50 -22.11 -3.12
N GLU A 415 -15.89 -22.61 -1.96
CA GLU A 415 -16.89 -21.99 -1.07
C GLU A 415 -16.25 -21.35 0.16
N LEU A 416 -14.94 -21.46 0.34
CA LEU A 416 -14.22 -20.89 1.48
C LEU A 416 -14.36 -19.36 1.55
N ASP A 417 -14.35 -18.66 0.40
CA ASP A 417 -14.56 -17.20 0.38
C ASP A 417 -15.97 -16.84 0.87
N ARG A 418 -16.98 -17.60 0.45
CA ARG A 418 -18.37 -17.44 0.93
C ARG A 418 -18.47 -17.78 2.40
N PHE A 419 -17.79 -18.83 2.85
CA PHE A 419 -17.75 -19.19 4.27
C PHE A 419 -17.12 -18.09 5.14
N ILE A 420 -16.02 -17.48 4.67
CA ILE A 420 -15.41 -16.34 5.35
C ILE A 420 -16.40 -15.18 5.48
N GLN A 421 -17.13 -14.84 4.41
CA GLN A 421 -18.10 -13.74 4.44
C GLN A 421 -19.31 -14.05 5.34
N ASP A 422 -19.85 -15.27 5.20
CA ASP A 422 -21.13 -15.64 5.79
C ASP A 422 -21.01 -16.08 7.25
N HIS A 423 -19.83 -16.54 7.68
CA HIS A 423 -19.62 -17.11 9.01
C HIS A 423 -18.46 -16.52 9.79
N LEU A 424 -17.38 -16.06 9.14
CA LEU A 424 -16.19 -15.58 9.86
C LEU A 424 -16.12 -14.07 10.00
N LYS A 425 -16.58 -13.30 9.01
CA LYS A 425 -16.51 -11.83 9.07
C LYS A 425 -17.65 -11.25 9.91
N PRO A 426 -17.36 -10.24 10.74
CA PRO A 426 -18.40 -9.42 11.36
C PRO A 426 -19.27 -8.75 10.30
N SER A 427 -20.52 -8.48 10.66
CA SER A 427 -21.42 -7.77 9.73
C SER A 427 -20.91 -6.34 9.47
N PRO A 428 -21.01 -5.82 8.24
CA PRO A 428 -20.61 -4.43 7.95
C PRO A 428 -21.32 -3.39 8.83
N GLN A 429 -22.56 -3.68 9.21
CA GLN A 429 -23.34 -2.83 10.10
C GLN A 429 -22.75 -2.79 11.52
N PHE A 430 -22.33 -3.94 12.05
CA PHE A 430 -21.67 -4.01 13.36
C PHE A 430 -20.30 -3.32 13.34
N GLN A 431 -19.51 -3.52 12.29
CA GLN A 431 -18.21 -2.84 12.14
C GLN A 431 -18.35 -1.32 12.15
N GLU A 432 -19.37 -0.78 11.48
CA GLU A 432 -19.66 0.66 11.49
C GLU A 432 -20.14 1.15 12.87
N GLN A 433 -20.90 0.34 13.62
CA GLN A 433 -21.27 0.65 15.02
C GLN A 433 -20.03 0.71 15.92
N VAL A 434 -19.13 -0.27 15.83
CA VAL A 434 -17.88 -0.32 16.60
C VAL A 434 -16.98 0.86 16.24
N LYS A 435 -16.86 1.21 14.95
CA LYS A 435 -16.07 2.36 14.50
C LYS A 435 -16.59 3.67 15.11
N LYS A 436 -17.91 3.90 15.06
CA LYS A 436 -18.54 5.08 15.68
C LYS A 436 -18.32 5.10 17.19
N ALA A 437 -18.47 3.95 17.85
CA ALA A 437 -18.24 3.81 19.28
C ALA A 437 -16.79 4.16 19.68
N ILE A 438 -15.81 3.67 18.92
CA ILE A 438 -14.39 4.01 19.14
C ILE A 438 -14.19 5.52 18.99
N ASP A 439 -14.71 6.14 17.93
CA ASP A 439 -14.52 7.58 17.71
C ASP A 439 -15.20 8.43 18.82
N ILE A 440 -16.29 7.94 19.38
CA ILE A 440 -17.02 8.50 20.53
C ILE A 440 -16.21 8.36 21.82
N ILE A 441 -15.67 7.17 22.09
CA ILE A 441 -14.77 6.88 23.23
C ILE A 441 -13.53 7.77 23.18
N LEU A 442 -12.89 7.87 22.02
CA LEU A 442 -11.69 8.70 21.86
C LEU A 442 -11.98 10.18 22.06
N ARG A 443 -13.16 10.66 21.66
CA ARG A 443 -13.59 12.04 21.91
C ARG A 443 -13.78 12.29 23.41
N CYS A 444 -14.48 11.40 24.11
CA CYS A 444 -14.66 11.49 25.56
C CYS A 444 -13.31 11.58 26.27
N LEU A 445 -12.38 10.69 25.94
CA LEU A 445 -11.06 10.64 26.58
C LEU A 445 -10.20 11.86 26.20
N HIS A 446 -10.40 12.46 25.04
CA HIS A 446 -9.70 13.68 24.66
C HIS A 446 -10.25 14.92 25.39
N GLU A 447 -11.57 15.00 25.58
CA GLU A 447 -12.24 16.17 26.17
C GLU A 447 -12.24 16.15 27.70
N ASN A 448 -12.36 14.97 28.31
CA ASN A 448 -12.59 14.83 29.74
C ASN A 448 -11.38 14.29 30.53
N CYS A 449 -10.39 13.67 29.88
CA CYS A 449 -9.25 13.11 30.60
C CYS A 449 -8.30 14.21 31.10
N VAL A 450 -7.95 14.15 32.39
CA VAL A 450 -6.98 15.06 33.04
C VAL A 450 -5.60 14.96 32.37
N HIS A 451 -5.26 13.78 31.87
CA HIS A 451 -4.01 13.52 31.17
C HIS A 451 -4.19 13.68 29.66
N LYS A 452 -3.59 14.74 29.10
CA LYS A 452 -3.65 14.98 27.65
C LYS A 452 -2.96 13.87 26.88
N ALA A 453 -3.69 13.25 25.96
CA ALA A 453 -3.12 12.31 25.01
C ALA A 453 -2.23 13.04 23.99
N SER A 454 -1.01 12.54 23.75
CA SER A 454 -0.15 12.96 22.65
C SER A 454 -0.56 12.33 21.32
N ARG A 455 -0.98 11.05 21.37
CA ARG A 455 -1.36 10.24 20.21
C ARG A 455 -2.26 9.09 20.66
N VAL A 456 -3.08 8.59 19.74
CA VAL A 456 -3.80 7.32 19.91
C VAL A 456 -3.44 6.39 18.75
N SER A 457 -3.23 5.11 19.05
CA SER A 457 -3.05 4.06 18.05
C SER A 457 -4.16 3.01 18.20
N LYS A 458 -4.79 2.67 17.08
CA LYS A 458 -5.78 1.58 17.00
C LYS A 458 -5.05 0.29 16.58
N GLY A 459 -5.15 -0.75 17.40
CA GLY A 459 -4.54 -2.07 17.27
C GLY A 459 -5.59 -3.18 17.36
N GLY A 460 -5.19 -4.39 17.77
CA GLY A 460 -6.05 -5.58 17.76
C GLY A 460 -6.43 -6.07 16.35
N SER A 461 -7.23 -7.13 16.27
CA SER A 461 -7.75 -7.67 15.00
C SER A 461 -8.61 -6.65 14.26
N PHE A 462 -9.38 -5.82 14.97
CA PHE A 462 -10.18 -4.75 14.36
C PHE A 462 -9.31 -3.67 13.71
N GLY A 463 -8.28 -3.18 14.41
CA GLY A 463 -7.34 -2.19 13.86
C GLY A 463 -6.53 -2.72 12.68
N ARG A 464 -6.37 -4.05 12.57
CA ARG A 464 -5.67 -4.73 11.48
C ARG A 464 -6.59 -5.18 10.33
N GLY A 465 -7.91 -5.06 10.49
CA GLY A 465 -8.91 -5.52 9.51
C GLY A 465 -8.97 -7.04 9.36
N THR A 466 -8.68 -7.77 10.45
CA THR A 466 -8.69 -9.25 10.52
C THR A 466 -9.67 -9.75 11.58
N ASP A 467 -10.69 -8.96 11.90
CA ASP A 467 -11.71 -9.24 12.91
C ASP A 467 -12.60 -10.42 12.52
N LEU A 468 -12.94 -11.25 13.52
CA LEU A 468 -13.83 -12.40 13.39
C LEU A 468 -15.19 -12.12 14.06
N ARG A 469 -16.24 -12.77 13.56
CA ARG A 469 -17.66 -12.54 13.91
C ARG A 469 -17.99 -12.63 15.40
N ASP A 470 -17.16 -13.33 16.20
CA ASP A 470 -17.37 -13.51 17.65
C ASP A 470 -16.04 -13.54 18.43
N GLY A 471 -15.00 -12.90 17.91
CA GLY A 471 -13.65 -12.89 18.51
C GLY A 471 -12.86 -11.62 18.18
N CYS A 472 -13.58 -10.51 18.06
CA CYS A 472 -13.04 -9.21 17.71
C CYS A 472 -12.45 -8.54 18.96
N ASP A 473 -11.15 -8.27 18.91
CA ASP A 473 -10.41 -7.47 19.88
C ASP A 473 -10.00 -6.12 19.26
N VAL A 474 -10.31 -5.05 19.97
CA VAL A 474 -9.86 -3.69 19.68
C VAL A 474 -8.84 -3.32 20.74
N GLU A 475 -7.62 -2.98 20.31
CA GLU A 475 -6.63 -2.40 21.22
C GLU A 475 -6.54 -0.90 20.97
N LEU A 476 -6.76 -0.08 22.00
CA LEU A 476 -6.58 1.37 21.94
C LEU A 476 -5.38 1.74 22.80
N ILE A 477 -4.26 2.06 22.15
CA ILE A 477 -3.06 2.55 22.84
C ILE A 477 -3.14 4.07 22.90
N ILE A 478 -3.23 4.61 24.11
CA ILE A 478 -3.33 6.05 24.37
C ILE A 478 -1.98 6.52 24.91
N PHE A 479 -1.25 7.26 24.11
CA PHE A 479 0.01 7.84 24.52
C PHE A 479 -0.27 9.12 25.32
N LEU A 480 0.19 9.21 26.56
CA LEU A 480 -0.12 10.32 27.47
C LEU A 480 1.11 11.19 27.73
N ASN A 481 0.92 12.51 27.67
CA ASN A 481 1.98 13.50 27.93
C ASN A 481 2.48 13.48 29.37
N CYS A 482 1.70 12.89 30.28
CA CYS A 482 2.06 12.84 31.69
C CYS A 482 3.22 11.88 31.97
N PHE A 483 3.48 10.90 31.10
CA PHE A 483 4.59 9.98 31.26
C PHE A 483 5.88 10.60 30.71
N THR A 484 6.92 10.69 31.55
CA THR A 484 8.22 11.26 31.14
C THR A 484 9.23 10.22 30.67
N ASP A 485 9.09 8.97 31.14
CA ASP A 485 9.92 7.83 30.76
C ASP A 485 9.20 6.49 31.02
N TYR A 486 9.87 5.38 30.70
CA TYR A 486 9.33 4.04 30.93
C TYR A 486 9.13 3.66 32.41
N LYS A 487 9.89 4.27 33.33
CA LYS A 487 9.80 4.01 34.78
C LYS A 487 8.60 4.74 35.39
N ASP A 488 8.30 5.94 34.91
CA ASP A 488 7.16 6.75 35.35
C ASP A 488 5.79 6.13 34.97
N GLN A 489 5.76 5.33 33.90
CA GLN A 489 4.51 4.72 33.40
C GLN A 489 3.90 3.69 34.36
N GLY A 490 4.72 2.88 35.04
CA GLY A 490 4.24 1.77 35.86
C GLY A 490 3.39 2.22 37.06
N PRO A 491 3.94 3.04 37.97
CA PRO A 491 3.25 3.44 39.22
C PRO A 491 1.94 4.21 38.99
N ARG A 492 1.85 4.98 37.90
CA ARG A 492 0.73 5.87 37.60
C ARG A 492 -0.37 5.22 36.75
N ARG A 493 -0.11 4.02 36.23
CA ARG A 493 -1.00 3.34 35.29
C ARG A 493 -2.37 3.05 35.90
N ALA A 494 -2.39 2.53 37.13
CA ALA A 494 -3.63 2.13 37.80
C ALA A 494 -4.57 3.33 38.01
N GLU A 495 -4.06 4.43 38.56
CA GLU A 495 -4.81 5.67 38.78
C GLU A 495 -5.42 6.22 37.48
N ILE A 496 -4.65 6.24 36.39
CA ILE A 496 -5.11 6.71 35.08
C ILE A 496 -6.21 5.81 34.52
N LEU A 497 -6.06 4.49 34.66
CA LEU A 497 -7.07 3.52 34.20
C LEU A 497 -8.38 3.63 34.98
N ASP A 498 -8.31 3.85 36.30
CA ASP A 498 -9.49 4.05 37.15
C ASP A 498 -10.24 5.34 36.78
N GLU A 499 -9.51 6.42 36.51
CA GLU A 499 -10.08 7.68 36.04
C GLU A 499 -10.75 7.51 34.66
N MET A 500 -10.06 6.88 33.71
CA MET A 500 -10.61 6.61 32.37
C MET A 500 -11.89 5.75 32.43
N ARG A 501 -11.95 4.78 33.34
CA ARG A 501 -13.16 3.98 33.61
C ARG A 501 -14.30 4.88 34.08
N ALA A 502 -14.10 5.67 35.13
CA ALA A 502 -15.13 6.53 35.69
C ALA A 502 -15.72 7.50 34.64
N GLN A 503 -14.86 8.03 33.78
CA GLN A 503 -15.27 8.91 32.68
C GLN A 503 -16.12 8.18 31.64
N LEU A 504 -15.71 6.98 31.21
CA LEU A 504 -16.47 6.18 30.26
C LEU A 504 -17.83 5.77 30.83
N GLU A 505 -17.88 5.36 32.11
CA GLU A 505 -19.12 5.01 32.79
C GLU A 505 -20.10 6.19 32.90
N SER A 506 -19.59 7.39 33.22
CA SER A 506 -20.41 8.60 33.35
C SER A 506 -20.91 9.15 32.01
N TRP A 507 -20.08 9.09 30.96
CA TRP A 507 -20.33 9.79 29.69
C TRP A 507 -21.04 8.94 28.64
N TRP A 508 -20.98 7.61 28.72
CA TRP A 508 -21.47 6.69 27.68
C TRP A 508 -23.01 6.66 27.52
N GLN A 509 -23.79 7.15 28.49
CA GLN A 509 -25.25 7.11 28.49
C GLN A 509 -25.84 7.60 27.14
N ASP A 510 -26.46 6.69 26.38
CA ASP A 510 -27.18 6.90 25.11
C ASP A 510 -26.38 7.47 23.90
N GLN A 511 -25.06 7.33 23.86
CA GLN A 511 -24.23 7.88 22.77
C GLN A 511 -24.38 7.15 21.42
N VAL A 512 -24.64 5.84 21.44
CA VAL A 512 -24.82 5.01 20.24
C VAL A 512 -26.08 4.16 20.37
N PRO A 513 -27.13 4.39 19.55
CA PRO A 513 -28.35 3.59 19.61
C PRO A 513 -28.04 2.10 19.45
N SER A 514 -28.65 1.25 20.28
CA SER A 514 -28.52 -0.21 20.29
C SER A 514 -27.13 -0.79 20.64
N LEU A 515 -26.21 0.04 21.14
CA LEU A 515 -24.89 -0.41 21.60
C LEU A 515 -24.70 -0.07 23.08
N SER A 516 -24.45 -1.08 23.91
CA SER A 516 -24.14 -0.89 25.33
C SER A 516 -22.66 -1.13 25.60
N LEU A 517 -22.15 -0.46 26.63
CA LEU A 517 -20.79 -0.62 27.11
C LEU A 517 -20.84 -1.37 28.44
N GLN A 518 -20.14 -2.50 28.51
CA GLN A 518 -20.13 -3.40 29.66
C GLN A 518 -18.70 -3.58 30.16
N PHE A 519 -18.49 -3.52 31.47
CA PHE A 519 -17.19 -3.77 32.07
C PHE A 519 -17.16 -5.16 32.72
N PRO A 520 -16.51 -6.15 32.10
CA PRO A 520 -16.30 -7.45 32.73
C PRO A 520 -15.26 -7.34 33.87
N GLU A 521 -15.13 -8.43 34.65
CA GLU A 521 -14.08 -8.54 35.67
C GLU A 521 -12.69 -8.27 35.07
N GLN A 522 -11.94 -7.36 35.70
CA GLN A 522 -10.63 -6.96 35.22
C GLN A 522 -9.59 -7.99 35.66
N ASN A 523 -9.04 -8.72 34.70
CA ASN A 523 -8.00 -9.73 34.94
C ASN A 523 -6.59 -9.23 34.59
N VAL A 524 -6.49 -8.02 34.03
CA VAL A 524 -5.23 -7.43 33.57
C VAL A 524 -5.05 -6.06 34.24
N PRO A 525 -4.12 -5.90 35.19
CA PRO A 525 -3.92 -4.62 35.90
C PRO A 525 -3.31 -3.52 35.01
N GLU A 526 -2.90 -3.89 33.79
CA GLU A 526 -2.17 -3.02 32.86
C GLU A 526 -3.05 -2.41 31.76
N ALA A 527 -4.33 -2.80 31.69
CA ALA A 527 -5.25 -2.35 30.66
C ALA A 527 -6.67 -2.23 31.22
N LEU A 528 -7.44 -1.26 30.74
CA LEU A 528 -8.87 -1.19 31.02
C LEU A 528 -9.60 -1.99 29.94
N GLN A 529 -10.24 -3.09 30.36
CA GLN A 529 -11.00 -3.96 29.46
C GLN A 529 -12.50 -3.70 29.56
N PHE A 530 -13.17 -3.53 28.43
CA PHE A 530 -14.61 -3.38 28.34
C PHE A 530 -15.15 -3.96 27.04
N GLN A 531 -16.44 -4.22 27.00
CA GLN A 531 -17.13 -4.80 25.86
C GLN A 531 -18.13 -3.82 25.26
N LEU A 532 -18.13 -3.74 23.93
CA LEU A 532 -19.18 -3.08 23.16
C LEU A 532 -20.16 -4.13 22.67
N VAL A 533 -21.39 -4.11 23.21
CA VAL A 533 -22.40 -5.14 22.96
C VAL A 533 -23.56 -4.54 22.16
N SER A 534 -23.80 -5.05 20.96
CA SER A 534 -24.92 -4.63 20.12
C SER A 534 -26.14 -5.48 20.41
N THR A 535 -27.16 -4.90 21.04
CA THR A 535 -28.41 -5.60 21.39
C THR A 535 -29.23 -5.95 20.14
N ALA A 536 -29.12 -5.13 19.08
CA ALA A 536 -29.80 -5.36 17.81
C ALA A 536 -29.17 -6.47 16.97
N LEU A 537 -27.84 -6.61 17.02
CA LEU A 537 -27.10 -7.54 16.15
C LEU A 537 -26.65 -8.82 16.86
N LYS A 538 -26.81 -8.91 18.19
CA LYS A 538 -26.33 -10.03 19.02
C LYS A 538 -24.84 -10.31 18.81
N SER A 539 -24.04 -9.26 18.61
CA SER A 539 -22.59 -9.32 18.46
C SER A 539 -21.92 -8.43 19.50
N TRP A 540 -20.72 -8.80 19.92
CA TRP A 540 -19.91 -8.01 20.84
C TRP A 540 -18.48 -7.87 20.35
N THR A 541 -17.74 -6.95 20.95
CA THR A 541 -16.31 -6.73 20.69
C THR A 541 -15.64 -6.37 22.00
N ASP A 542 -14.51 -7.03 22.27
CA ASP A 542 -13.66 -6.73 23.41
C ASP A 542 -12.78 -5.52 23.06
N VAL A 543 -12.72 -4.56 23.95
CA VAL A 543 -11.89 -3.36 23.81
C VAL A 543 -10.92 -3.32 24.98
N SER A 544 -9.63 -3.26 24.68
CA SER A 544 -8.55 -3.05 25.65
C SER A 544 -7.97 -1.67 25.46
N LEU A 545 -7.99 -0.86 26.52
CA LEU A 545 -7.43 0.48 26.55
C LEU A 545 -6.13 0.48 27.34
N LEU A 546 -5.05 0.94 26.71
CA LEU A 546 -3.69 0.90 27.26
C LEU A 546 -3.03 2.29 27.26
N PRO A 547 -2.82 2.92 28.43
CA PRO A 547 -2.04 4.13 28.55
C PRO A 547 -0.53 3.82 28.44
N ALA A 548 0.17 4.55 27.57
CA ALA A 548 1.57 4.28 27.24
C ALA A 548 2.45 5.54 27.20
N PHE A 549 3.73 5.39 27.58
CA PHE A 549 4.76 6.41 27.38
C PHE A 549 5.11 6.54 25.88
N ASP A 550 5.15 7.78 25.38
CA ASP A 550 5.48 8.07 23.99
C ASP A 550 7.00 8.16 23.75
N ALA A 551 7.69 7.02 23.80
CA ALA A 551 9.14 6.96 23.57
C ALA A 551 9.56 7.35 22.13
N VAL A 552 8.60 7.46 21.21
CA VAL A 552 8.83 7.83 19.80
C VAL A 552 8.58 9.33 19.59
N GLY A 553 7.92 10.01 20.53
CA GLY A 553 7.51 11.41 20.43
C GLY A 553 6.40 11.65 19.40
N LEU A 554 6.11 12.93 19.14
CA LEU A 554 5.14 13.39 18.13
C LEU A 554 5.49 12.83 16.75
N LEU A 555 4.90 11.69 16.40
CA LEU A 555 4.63 11.33 15.02
C LEU A 555 3.51 12.28 14.57
N GLU A 556 3.81 13.25 13.69
CA GLU A 556 2.76 14.02 13.05
C GLU A 556 1.83 13.05 12.31
N ALA A 557 0.63 12.88 12.86
CA ALA A 557 -0.41 12.08 12.23
C ALA A 557 -0.83 12.73 10.90
N PRO A 558 -1.21 11.94 9.89
CA PRO A 558 -1.93 12.48 8.74
C PRO A 558 -3.27 13.05 9.22
N HIS A 559 -3.61 14.26 8.77
CA HIS A 559 -4.87 14.92 9.11
C HIS A 559 -6.08 14.01 8.85
N GLN A 560 -6.68 13.51 9.92
CA GLN A 560 -8.12 13.26 10.01
C GLN A 560 -8.65 13.99 11.25
N TRP A 561 -8.59 15.32 11.21
CA TRP A 561 -9.34 16.19 12.12
C TRP A 561 -9.67 17.51 11.40
N LEU A 562 -10.86 17.57 10.83
CA LEU A 562 -11.65 18.79 10.71
C LEU A 562 -13.09 18.42 11.11
N PRO A 563 -13.60 18.88 12.26
CA PRO A 563 -15.04 19.00 12.43
C PRO A 563 -15.50 20.19 11.58
N GLY A 564 -16.47 19.95 10.70
CA GLY A 564 -17.15 21.02 10.00
C GLY A 564 -17.85 21.94 11.00
N GLY A 565 -17.26 23.11 11.25
CA GLY A 565 -17.97 24.23 11.83
C GLY A 565 -18.93 24.79 10.78
N ARG A 566 -20.22 24.78 11.07
CA ARG A 566 -21.17 25.68 10.40
C ARG A 566 -20.95 27.08 10.96
N ALA A 567 -20.75 28.04 10.06
CA ALA A 567 -21.44 29.32 10.15
C ALA A 567 -22.75 29.17 9.39
#